data_AF-A0A316YMH6-F1
#
_entry.id   AF-A0A316YMH6-F1
#
_cell.length_a   1.000
_cell.length_b   1.000
_cell.length_c   1.000
_cell.angle_alpha   90.00
_cell.angle_beta   90.00
_cell.angle_gamma   90.00
#
_symmetry.space_group_name_H-M   'P 1'
#
loop_
_entity.id
_entity.type
_entity.pdbx_description
1 polymer ?
#
loop_
_entity_poly.entity_id
_entity_poly.type
_entity_poly.pdbx_seq_one_letter_code
_entity_poly.pdbx_strand_id
1 'polypeptide(L)'
;MDYPGKMITDQYPYRMLCGKRLQNAMSFTSTSMNGVPTTCFNDVVLVPIASWVFLLMLLGLAAFAVVHSRRGNGKAGAKAPLHRLVYRKGREYGAGKWPGSWTKTATTFSIIYSLLVLATLLMNILEIVRLYLADRGAGLLPFTLASLVFVLVLLHLPLPVTSAVRPALSLCILVFFVLSLIFTSVELATLNMLQPIEPRALTEYLDSDQVLDVAVIVALYAIEVLVEAHRFLLVLRDARSPSDAYRDPEEVSHPIIDPKA
;
A
#
# COMPACT_ATOMS: atom_id res chain seq x y z
N MET A 1 4.01 -17.93 31.25
CA MET A 1 5.14 -18.85 31.39
C MET A 1 6.41 -18.00 31.36
N ASP A 2 7.27 -18.13 32.35
CA ASP A 2 8.54 -17.38 32.37
C ASP A 2 9.61 -18.23 31.67
N TYR A 3 10.16 -17.70 30.59
CA TYR A 3 11.25 -18.32 29.84
C TYR A 3 12.59 -17.73 30.30
N PRO A 4 13.69 -18.49 30.25
CA PRO A 4 14.99 -18.05 30.77
C PRO A 4 15.49 -16.74 30.11
N GLY A 5 15.10 -16.43 28.87
CA GLY A 5 15.47 -15.16 28.22
C GLY A 5 14.79 -13.91 28.79
N LYS A 6 13.70 -14.06 29.56
CA LYS A 6 13.01 -12.92 30.20
C LYS A 6 13.91 -12.22 31.22
N MET A 7 14.75 -12.97 31.94
CA MET A 7 15.72 -12.39 32.87
C MET A 7 16.81 -11.56 32.17
N ILE A 8 17.09 -11.85 30.89
CA ILE A 8 18.07 -11.10 30.10
C ILE A 8 17.43 -9.79 29.61
N THR A 9 16.19 -9.84 29.11
CA THR A 9 15.50 -8.63 28.63
C THR A 9 15.14 -7.66 29.75
N ASP A 10 14.96 -8.15 30.99
CA ASP A 10 14.74 -7.32 32.19
C ASP A 10 15.91 -6.37 32.50
N GLN A 11 17.11 -6.65 31.98
CA GLN A 11 18.28 -5.77 32.14
C GLN A 11 18.25 -4.58 31.15
N TYR A 12 17.41 -4.62 30.12
CA TYR A 12 17.36 -3.58 29.12
C TYR A 12 16.51 -2.39 29.55
N PRO A 13 16.93 -1.16 29.19
CA PRO A 13 16.13 0.03 29.48
C PRO A 13 14.77 -0.03 28.79
N TYR A 14 13.74 0.36 29.54
CA TYR A 14 12.37 0.39 29.06
C TYR A 14 12.02 1.76 28.45
N ARG A 15 11.28 1.75 27.33
CA ARG A 15 10.59 2.92 26.77
C ARG A 15 9.13 2.57 26.50
N MET A 16 8.21 3.47 26.83
CA MET A 16 6.76 3.23 26.70
C MET A 16 6.33 2.72 25.31
N LEU A 17 6.90 3.25 24.23
CA LEU A 17 6.53 2.85 22.86
C LEU A 17 7.31 1.63 22.33
N CYS A 18 8.51 1.38 22.86
CA CYS A 18 9.47 0.43 22.29
C CYS A 18 9.86 -0.69 23.26
N GLY A 19 9.09 -0.88 24.33
CA GLY A 19 9.33 -1.96 25.31
C GLY A 19 10.75 -1.96 25.86
N LYS A 20 11.29 -3.17 26.08
CA LYS A 20 12.66 -3.41 26.57
C LYS A 20 13.59 -3.72 25.38
N ARG A 21 14.56 -2.86 25.12
CA ARG A 21 15.54 -3.03 24.02
C ARG A 21 16.91 -2.53 24.44
N LEU A 22 17.97 -3.20 24.03
CA LEU A 22 19.35 -2.77 24.28
C LEU A 22 19.57 -1.30 23.85
N GLN A 23 19.03 -0.93 22.68
CA GLN A 23 19.22 0.39 22.09
C GLN A 23 18.43 1.52 22.77
N ASN A 24 17.55 1.22 23.73
CA ASN A 24 16.78 2.25 24.44
C ASN A 24 17.66 3.14 25.34
N ALA A 25 18.89 2.72 25.65
CA ALA A 25 19.89 3.56 26.32
C ALA A 25 20.41 4.70 25.44
N MET A 26 20.29 4.56 24.11
CA MET A 26 20.86 5.50 23.13
C MET A 26 19.84 6.54 22.67
N SER A 27 20.31 7.67 22.13
CA SER A 27 19.43 8.67 21.51
C SER A 27 18.80 8.12 20.21
N PHE A 28 17.67 8.70 19.80
CA PHE A 28 16.97 8.31 18.57
C PHE A 28 17.79 8.54 17.28
N THR A 29 18.73 9.48 17.30
CA THR A 29 19.47 9.94 16.11
C THR A 29 20.87 9.31 15.96
N SER A 30 21.23 8.36 16.83
CA SER A 30 22.50 7.59 16.90
C SER A 30 23.79 8.40 17.04
N THR A 31 24.67 8.00 17.96
CA THR A 31 26.11 8.26 17.83
C THR A 31 26.98 7.00 17.97
N SER A 32 26.38 5.81 17.84
CA SER A 32 26.95 4.57 17.23
C SER A 32 26.50 3.28 17.93
N MET A 33 25.98 2.32 17.14
CA MET A 33 26.59 0.99 16.99
C MET A 33 26.50 0.60 15.51
N ASN A 34 27.62 0.70 14.78
CA ASN A 34 27.79 0.41 13.34
C ASN A 34 27.01 1.26 12.33
N GLY A 35 26.51 2.44 12.71
CA GLY A 35 25.92 3.41 11.77
C GLY A 35 24.49 3.09 11.29
N VAL A 36 23.82 2.10 11.88
CA VAL A 36 22.40 1.82 11.63
C VAL A 36 21.49 2.62 12.56
N PRO A 37 20.26 2.96 12.10
CA PRO A 37 19.26 3.56 12.97
C PRO A 37 18.89 2.61 14.13
N THR A 38 18.43 3.19 15.23
CA THR A 38 17.93 2.38 16.35
C THR A 38 16.61 1.72 15.94
N THR A 39 16.35 0.49 16.37
CA THR A 39 15.10 -0.24 16.11
C THR A 39 13.89 0.55 16.61
N CYS A 40 14.00 1.21 17.77
CA CYS A 40 12.93 2.08 18.26
C CYS A 40 12.68 3.28 17.34
N PHE A 41 13.72 3.85 16.71
CA PHE A 41 13.55 4.89 15.69
C PHE A 41 12.86 4.34 14.44
N ASN A 42 13.20 3.11 14.03
CA ASN A 42 12.56 2.47 12.86
C ASN A 42 11.05 2.34 13.06
N ASP A 43 10.62 1.80 14.20
CA ASP A 43 9.21 1.47 14.47
C ASP A 43 8.37 2.72 14.78
N VAL A 44 8.98 3.79 15.30
CA VAL A 44 8.29 5.02 15.71
C VAL A 44 8.29 6.07 14.59
N VAL A 45 9.39 6.18 13.85
CA VAL A 45 9.60 7.25 12.89
C VAL A 45 9.70 6.70 11.47
N LEU A 46 10.70 5.85 11.20
CA LEU A 46 11.06 5.50 9.82
C LEU A 46 9.93 4.77 9.07
N VAL A 47 9.43 3.68 9.63
CA VAL A 47 8.39 2.84 8.99
C VAL A 47 7.04 3.58 8.90
N PRO A 48 6.57 4.30 9.96
CA PRO A 48 5.36 5.10 9.87
C PRO A 48 5.41 6.28 8.88
N ILE A 49 6.59 6.79 8.46
CA ILE A 49 6.67 7.91 7.49
C ILE A 49 5.92 7.58 6.21
N ALA A 50 6.01 6.36 5.69
CA ALA A 50 5.27 5.95 4.49
C ALA A 50 3.76 6.19 4.65
N SER A 51 3.22 5.89 5.84
CA SER A 51 1.81 6.09 6.18
C SER A 51 1.44 7.56 6.32
N TRP A 52 2.28 8.36 6.98
CA TRP A 52 2.06 9.81 7.08
C TRP A 52 2.03 10.47 5.71
N VAL A 53 3.00 10.16 4.85
CA VAL A 53 3.05 10.68 3.48
C VAL A 53 1.80 10.28 2.71
N PHE A 54 1.39 9.00 2.79
CA PHE A 54 0.17 8.51 2.14
C PHE A 54 -1.09 9.26 2.58
N LEU A 55 -1.31 9.39 3.89
CA LEU A 55 -2.50 10.04 4.44
C LEU A 55 -2.56 11.53 4.08
N LEU A 56 -1.41 12.24 4.11
CA LEU A 56 -1.34 13.64 3.69
C LEU A 56 -1.65 13.80 2.19
N MET A 57 -1.14 12.91 1.34
CA MET A 57 -1.48 12.91 -0.08
C MET A 57 -2.97 12.64 -0.32
N LEU A 58 -3.55 11.66 0.39
CA LEU A 58 -4.98 11.37 0.31
C LEU A 58 -5.83 12.55 0.77
N LEU A 59 -5.44 13.22 1.86
CA LEU A 59 -6.13 14.41 2.36
C LEU A 59 -6.11 15.54 1.34
N GLY A 60 -4.93 15.80 0.74
CA GLY A 60 -4.79 16.78 -0.34
C GLY A 60 -5.64 16.45 -1.56
N LEU A 61 -5.67 15.17 -1.95
CA LEU A 61 -6.49 14.70 -3.06
C LEU A 61 -7.99 14.81 -2.78
N ALA A 62 -8.42 14.50 -1.57
CA ALA A 62 -9.80 14.65 -1.13
C ALA A 62 -10.21 16.13 -1.14
N ALA A 63 -9.37 17.03 -0.60
CA ALA A 63 -9.61 18.47 -0.64
C ALA A 63 -9.73 18.98 -2.08
N PHE A 64 -8.82 18.56 -2.97
CA PHE A 64 -8.88 18.90 -4.39
C PHE A 64 -10.18 18.42 -5.05
N ALA A 65 -10.58 17.17 -4.81
CA ALA A 65 -11.82 16.61 -5.34
C ALA A 65 -13.08 17.36 -4.85
N VAL A 66 -13.12 17.74 -3.57
CA VAL A 66 -14.22 18.51 -2.98
C VAL A 66 -14.31 19.93 -3.58
N VAL A 67 -13.19 20.62 -3.72
CA VAL A 67 -13.17 21.97 -4.31
C VAL A 67 -13.60 21.93 -5.78
N HIS A 68 -13.14 20.94 -6.54
CA HIS A 68 -13.44 20.85 -7.97
C HIS A 68 -14.86 20.35 -8.25
N SER A 69 -15.43 19.51 -7.38
CA SER A 69 -16.83 19.08 -7.50
C SER A 69 -17.83 20.18 -7.16
N ARG A 70 -17.48 21.12 -6.27
CA ARG A 70 -18.33 22.29 -5.97
C ARG A 70 -18.33 23.34 -7.09
N ARG A 71 -17.25 23.42 -7.90
CA ARG A 71 -17.10 24.41 -8.97
C ARG A 71 -17.67 23.98 -10.32
N GLY A 72 -17.83 22.68 -10.56
CA GLY A 72 -18.29 22.15 -11.84
C GLY A 72 -19.65 21.48 -11.71
N ASN A 73 -20.59 21.84 -12.59
CA ASN A 73 -21.82 21.08 -12.88
C ASN A 73 -21.49 19.75 -13.63
N GLY A 74 -20.41 19.09 -13.21
CA GLY A 74 -19.74 18.03 -13.93
C GLY A 74 -20.50 16.72 -13.81
N LYS A 75 -20.86 16.14 -14.96
CA LYS A 75 -21.47 14.80 -15.06
C LYS A 75 -20.63 13.82 -14.23
N ALA A 76 -21.26 13.19 -13.23
CA ALA A 76 -20.60 12.21 -12.37
C ALA A 76 -20.00 11.09 -13.24
N GLY A 77 -18.70 10.86 -13.10
CA GLY A 77 -18.02 9.74 -13.78
C GLY A 77 -18.61 8.40 -13.36
N ALA A 78 -18.54 7.40 -14.24
CA ALA A 78 -19.04 6.07 -13.98
C ALA A 78 -18.40 5.48 -12.70
N LYS A 79 -19.23 5.07 -11.74
CA LYS A 79 -18.80 4.41 -10.50
C LYS A 79 -18.22 3.04 -10.84
N ALA A 80 -16.93 2.84 -10.59
CA ALA A 80 -16.37 1.50 -10.63
C ALA A 80 -15.14 1.41 -9.72
N PRO A 81 -14.89 0.24 -9.12
CA PRO A 81 -13.75 0.05 -8.25
C PRO A 81 -12.46 0.17 -9.05
N LEU A 82 -11.40 0.67 -8.40
CA LEU A 82 -10.09 0.91 -9.02
C LEU A 82 -9.60 -0.34 -9.78
N HIS A 83 -9.91 -1.51 -9.23
CA HIS A 83 -9.55 -2.80 -9.78
C HIS A 83 -10.26 -3.16 -11.10
N ARG A 84 -11.53 -2.76 -11.27
CA ARG A 84 -12.36 -3.22 -12.39
C ARG A 84 -12.34 -2.26 -13.59
N LEU A 85 -11.82 -1.05 -13.39
CA LEU A 85 -11.81 0.01 -14.40
C LEU A 85 -10.75 -0.16 -15.48
N VAL A 86 -9.59 -0.74 -15.16
CA VAL A 86 -8.51 -0.96 -16.14
C VAL A 86 -8.93 -2.00 -17.20
N TYR A 87 -9.84 -2.92 -16.86
CA TYR A 87 -10.19 -4.05 -17.72
C TYR A 87 -11.57 -3.95 -18.39
N ARG A 88 -12.39 -2.93 -18.06
CA ARG A 88 -13.76 -2.79 -18.60
C ARG A 88 -13.82 -2.03 -19.93
N LYS A 89 -12.82 -1.21 -20.27
CA LYS A 89 -12.89 -0.29 -21.42
C LYS A 89 -12.98 -0.98 -22.80
N GLY A 90 -12.67 -2.28 -22.89
CA GLY A 90 -12.80 -3.06 -24.13
C GLY A 90 -14.24 -3.42 -24.54
N ARG A 91 -15.28 -2.95 -23.83
CA ARG A 91 -16.68 -3.36 -24.10
C ARG A 91 -17.56 -2.28 -24.74
N GLU A 92 -17.18 -1.00 -24.69
CA GLU A 92 -18.01 0.11 -25.22
C GLU A 92 -17.60 0.59 -26.62
N TYR A 93 -16.40 0.24 -27.08
CA TYR A 93 -16.02 0.43 -28.48
C TYR A 93 -16.37 -0.83 -29.27
N GLY A 94 -17.42 -0.74 -30.10
CA GLY A 94 -17.85 -1.81 -31.01
C GLY A 94 -16.77 -2.18 -32.02
N ALA A 95 -15.81 -3.02 -31.62
CA ALA A 95 -14.80 -3.59 -32.49
C ALA A 95 -14.17 -4.83 -31.85
N GLY A 96 -14.48 -6.00 -32.43
CA GLY A 96 -13.70 -7.22 -32.23
C GLY A 96 -14.19 -8.12 -31.10
N LYS A 97 -14.54 -9.35 -31.45
CA LYS A 97 -14.72 -10.50 -30.57
C LYS A 97 -13.41 -10.78 -29.82
N TRP A 98 -13.07 -10.00 -28.79
CA TRP A 98 -11.98 -10.36 -27.88
C TRP A 98 -12.45 -11.55 -27.03
N PRO A 99 -11.67 -12.65 -26.96
CA PRO A 99 -12.10 -13.89 -26.35
C PRO A 99 -12.37 -13.67 -24.86
N GLY A 100 -13.57 -14.05 -24.39
CA GLY A 100 -14.03 -13.88 -23.01
C GLY A 100 -13.09 -14.43 -21.92
N SER A 101 -12.08 -15.23 -22.30
CA SER A 101 -10.99 -15.69 -21.44
C SER A 101 -10.23 -14.55 -20.73
N TRP A 102 -9.97 -13.43 -21.40
CA TRP A 102 -9.18 -12.32 -20.81
C TRP A 102 -9.91 -11.57 -19.68
N THR A 103 -11.24 -11.61 -19.66
CA THR A 103 -12.01 -11.02 -18.55
C THR A 103 -11.96 -11.86 -17.28
N LYS A 104 -11.83 -13.19 -17.43
CA LYS A 104 -11.64 -14.11 -16.31
C LYS A 104 -10.25 -13.94 -15.71
N THR A 105 -9.20 -13.89 -16.54
CA THR A 105 -7.82 -13.72 -16.07
C THR A 105 -7.63 -12.41 -15.31
N ALA A 106 -8.17 -11.29 -15.82
CA ALA A 106 -8.12 -10.00 -15.14
C ALA A 106 -8.78 -10.01 -13.75
N THR A 107 -9.91 -10.72 -13.62
CA THR A 107 -10.60 -10.89 -12.34
C THR A 107 -9.80 -11.80 -11.40
N THR A 108 -9.17 -12.86 -11.92
CA THR A 108 -8.29 -13.72 -11.12
C THR A 108 -7.09 -12.94 -10.58
N PHE A 109 -6.39 -12.18 -11.42
CA PHE A 109 -5.29 -11.32 -10.98
C PHE A 109 -5.74 -10.31 -9.93
N SER A 110 -7.00 -9.87 -10.01
CA SER A 110 -7.59 -9.00 -8.99
C SER A 110 -7.68 -9.60 -7.61
N ILE A 111 -8.24 -10.80 -7.58
CA ILE A 111 -8.44 -11.53 -6.34
C ILE A 111 -7.08 -11.86 -5.76
N ILE A 112 -6.13 -12.33 -6.57
CA ILE A 112 -4.76 -12.63 -6.15
C ILE A 112 -4.10 -11.38 -5.57
N TYR A 113 -4.17 -10.24 -6.26
CA TYR A 113 -3.57 -9.00 -5.76
C TYR A 113 -4.20 -8.54 -4.44
N SER A 114 -5.52 -8.62 -4.32
CA SER A 114 -6.22 -8.28 -3.07
C SER A 114 -5.82 -9.21 -1.92
N LEU A 115 -5.62 -10.50 -2.20
CA LEU A 115 -5.11 -11.48 -1.23
C LEU A 115 -3.65 -11.19 -0.84
N LEU A 116 -2.81 -10.71 -1.76
CA LEU A 116 -1.44 -10.30 -1.46
C LEU A 116 -1.42 -9.10 -0.51
N VAL A 117 -2.21 -8.07 -0.77
CA VAL A 117 -2.33 -6.91 0.13
C VAL A 117 -2.88 -7.32 1.50
N LEU A 118 -3.85 -8.24 1.53
CA LEU A 118 -4.35 -8.82 2.79
C LEU A 118 -3.25 -9.61 3.52
N ALA A 119 -2.44 -10.40 2.80
CA ALA A 119 -1.31 -11.12 3.38
C ALA A 119 -0.27 -10.15 3.97
N THR A 120 0.02 -9.04 3.29
CA THR A 120 0.89 -7.97 3.81
C THR A 120 0.34 -7.42 5.12
N LEU A 121 -0.96 -7.11 5.18
CA LEU A 121 -1.62 -6.67 6.41
C LEU A 121 -1.48 -7.71 7.54
N LEU A 122 -1.74 -8.98 7.25
CA LEU A 122 -1.64 -10.06 8.24
C LEU A 122 -0.20 -10.28 8.71
N MET A 123 0.80 -10.18 7.84
CA MET A 123 2.21 -10.29 8.21
C MET A 123 2.64 -9.14 9.14
N ASN A 124 2.21 -7.91 8.86
CA ASN A 124 2.47 -6.78 9.77
C ASN A 124 1.79 -6.99 11.13
N ILE A 125 0.58 -7.57 11.17
CA ILE A 125 -0.09 -7.91 12.44
C ILE A 125 0.69 -8.99 13.19
N LEU A 126 1.15 -10.04 12.51
CA LEU A 126 1.92 -11.12 13.13
C LEU A 126 3.21 -10.59 13.75
N GLU A 127 3.93 -9.71 13.05
CA GLU A 127 5.11 -9.04 13.58
C GLU A 127 4.80 -8.25 14.85
N ILE A 128 3.75 -7.40 14.81
CA ILE A 128 3.35 -6.58 15.96
C ILE A 128 3.01 -7.47 17.17
N VAL A 129 2.23 -8.53 16.96
CA VAL A 129 1.86 -9.48 18.02
C VAL A 129 3.11 -10.15 18.60
N ARG A 130 4.02 -10.63 17.75
CA ARG A 130 5.26 -11.27 18.18
C ARG A 130 6.20 -10.31 18.93
N LEU A 131 6.25 -9.04 18.53
CA LEU A 131 6.98 -7.99 19.25
C LEU A 131 6.41 -7.74 20.66
N TYR A 132 5.08 -7.73 20.81
CA TYR A 132 4.45 -7.60 22.13
C TYR A 132 4.68 -8.83 23.01
N LEU A 133 4.61 -10.04 22.45
CA LEU A 133 4.90 -11.27 23.19
C LEU A 133 6.36 -11.33 23.67
N ALA A 134 7.27 -10.65 22.97
CA ALA A 134 8.68 -10.53 23.35
C ALA A 134 9.00 -9.30 24.23
N ASP A 135 8.00 -8.60 24.78
CA ASP A 135 8.15 -7.38 25.59
C ASP A 135 8.91 -6.22 24.88
N ARG A 136 8.97 -6.24 23.54
CA ARG A 136 9.74 -5.27 22.74
C ARG A 136 8.94 -4.07 22.25
N GLY A 137 7.63 -4.02 22.51
CA GLY A 137 6.74 -2.96 22.03
C GLY A 137 6.73 -2.86 20.49
N ALA A 138 5.70 -2.25 19.93
CA ALA A 138 5.54 -2.14 18.48
C ALA A 138 5.68 -0.69 17.95
N GLY A 139 6.05 0.28 18.80
CA GLY A 139 6.18 1.68 18.40
C GLY A 139 4.90 2.23 17.79
N LEU A 140 5.02 2.83 16.61
CA LEU A 140 3.90 3.28 15.77
C LEU A 140 3.63 2.32 14.60
N LEU A 141 4.14 1.09 14.61
CA LEU A 141 3.78 0.08 13.60
C LEU A 141 2.25 -0.13 13.47
N PRO A 142 1.42 -0.10 14.54
CA PRO A 142 -0.03 -0.19 14.37
C PRO A 142 -0.64 0.91 13.49
N PHE A 143 0.04 2.05 13.34
CA PHE A 143 -0.38 3.11 12.43
C PHE A 143 -0.22 2.72 10.96
N THR A 144 0.77 1.88 10.60
CA THR A 144 0.94 1.40 9.23
C THR A 144 -0.19 0.47 8.79
N LEU A 145 -0.76 -0.28 9.74
CA LEU A 145 -1.96 -1.09 9.49
C LEU A 145 -3.13 -0.24 9.00
N ALA A 146 -3.30 0.98 9.54
CA ALA A 146 -4.38 1.87 9.10
C ALA A 146 -4.25 2.23 7.61
N SER A 147 -3.04 2.55 7.15
CA SER A 147 -2.77 2.84 5.74
C SER A 147 -3.02 1.64 4.84
N LEU A 148 -2.61 0.44 5.26
CA LEU A 148 -2.89 -0.81 4.53
C LEU A 148 -4.40 -1.08 4.43
N VAL A 149 -5.15 -0.86 5.52
CA VAL A 149 -6.61 -0.96 5.51
C VAL A 149 -7.22 0.08 4.55
N PHE A 150 -6.73 1.33 4.55
CA PHE A 150 -7.17 2.34 3.59
C PHE A 150 -6.90 1.91 2.15
N VAL A 151 -5.73 1.36 1.83
CA VAL A 151 -5.42 0.84 0.50
C VAL A 151 -6.39 -0.28 0.13
N LEU A 152 -6.60 -1.27 1.01
CA LEU A 152 -7.52 -2.38 0.76
C LEU A 152 -8.94 -1.87 0.49
N VAL A 153 -9.42 -0.93 1.30
CA VAL A 153 -10.73 -0.29 1.12
C VAL A 153 -10.79 0.46 -0.22
N LEU A 154 -9.79 1.27 -0.56
CA LEU A 154 -9.73 2.02 -1.80
C LEU A 154 -9.67 1.13 -3.06
N LEU A 155 -9.08 -0.06 -2.96
CA LEU A 155 -9.05 -1.05 -4.05
C LEU A 155 -10.45 -1.59 -4.38
N HIS A 156 -11.32 -1.73 -3.36
CA HIS A 156 -12.65 -2.31 -3.48
C HIS A 156 -13.78 -1.28 -3.60
N LEU A 157 -13.58 -0.06 -3.10
CA LEU A 157 -14.63 0.96 -3.15
C LEU A 157 -14.85 1.49 -4.57
N PRO A 158 -16.10 1.46 -5.07
CA PRO A 158 -16.47 2.11 -6.32
C PRO A 158 -16.57 3.62 -6.11
N LEU A 159 -15.45 4.32 -6.23
CA LEU A 159 -15.42 5.77 -6.10
C LEU A 159 -15.85 6.44 -7.43
N PRO A 160 -16.67 7.51 -7.39
CA PRO A 160 -16.93 8.35 -8.55
C PRO A 160 -15.69 9.24 -8.79
N VAL A 161 -14.60 8.63 -9.25
CA VAL A 161 -13.33 9.34 -9.45
C VAL A 161 -13.37 10.00 -10.82
N THR A 162 -13.16 11.32 -10.86
CA THR A 162 -12.97 12.02 -12.15
C THR A 162 -11.71 11.49 -12.85
N SER A 163 -11.65 11.63 -14.17
CA SER A 163 -10.47 11.23 -14.97
C SER A 163 -9.16 11.86 -14.46
N ALA A 164 -9.23 13.05 -13.85
CA ALA A 164 -8.09 13.76 -13.26
C ALA A 164 -7.65 13.19 -11.89
N VAL A 165 -8.57 12.75 -11.04
CA VAL A 165 -8.25 12.25 -9.69
C VAL A 165 -7.73 10.81 -9.73
N ARG A 166 -8.12 10.03 -10.75
CA ARG A 166 -7.72 8.62 -10.92
C ARG A 166 -6.20 8.39 -11.01
N PRO A 167 -5.43 9.06 -11.89
CA PRO A 167 -3.98 8.89 -11.94
C PRO A 167 -3.30 9.34 -10.64
N ALA A 168 -3.82 10.41 -10.01
CA ALA A 168 -3.29 10.90 -8.73
C ALA A 168 -3.48 9.88 -7.60
N LEU A 169 -4.66 9.25 -7.50
CA LEU A 169 -4.91 8.20 -6.50
C LEU A 169 -3.99 6.98 -6.73
N SER A 170 -3.83 6.55 -7.98
CA SER A 170 -2.91 5.45 -8.31
C SER A 170 -1.46 5.80 -7.97
N LEU A 171 -1.06 7.05 -8.18
CA LEU A 171 0.27 7.54 -7.77
C LEU A 171 0.44 7.53 -6.25
N CYS A 172 -0.58 7.96 -5.49
CA CYS A 172 -0.53 7.96 -4.02
C CYS A 172 -0.28 6.55 -3.47
N ILE A 173 -0.99 5.55 -4.01
CA ILE A 173 -0.82 4.13 -3.61
C ILE A 173 0.56 3.61 -4.01
N LEU A 174 1.04 3.94 -5.21
CA LEU A 174 2.39 3.55 -5.65
C LEU A 174 3.48 4.16 -4.75
N VAL A 175 3.39 5.45 -4.44
CA VAL A 175 4.34 6.14 -3.54
C VAL A 175 4.32 5.50 -2.15
N PHE A 176 3.13 5.15 -1.63
CA PHE A 176 3.02 4.43 -0.35
C PHE A 176 3.81 3.13 -0.37
N PHE A 177 3.57 2.24 -1.35
CA PHE A 177 4.26 0.95 -1.41
C PHE A 177 5.77 1.10 -1.65
N VAL A 178 6.21 2.07 -2.45
CA VAL A 178 7.64 2.35 -2.66
C VAL A 178 8.32 2.77 -1.36
N LEU A 179 7.71 3.70 -0.61
CA LEU A 179 8.27 4.14 0.67
C LEU A 179 8.24 3.02 1.71
N SER A 180 7.14 2.25 1.78
CA SER A 180 7.04 1.08 2.66
C SER A 180 8.12 0.04 2.35
N LEU A 181 8.38 -0.25 1.07
CA LEU A 181 9.46 -1.14 0.63
C LEU A 181 10.82 -0.64 1.12
N ILE A 182 11.12 0.64 0.89
CA ILE A 182 12.41 1.25 1.25
C ILE A 182 12.63 1.19 2.76
N PHE A 183 11.66 1.68 3.55
CA PHE A 183 11.84 1.78 5.00
C PHE A 183 11.83 0.42 5.70
N THR A 184 11.00 -0.51 5.26
CA THR A 184 11.01 -1.88 5.79
C THR A 184 12.29 -2.64 5.39
N SER A 185 12.89 -2.32 4.24
CA SER A 185 14.20 -2.88 3.87
C SER A 185 15.33 -2.35 4.77
N VAL A 186 15.26 -1.08 5.19
CA VAL A 186 16.21 -0.52 6.17
C VAL A 186 16.05 -1.19 7.53
N GLU A 187 14.81 -1.47 7.94
CA GLU A 187 14.53 -2.25 9.15
C GLU A 187 15.13 -3.66 9.07
N LEU A 188 14.89 -4.38 7.97
CA LEU A 188 15.45 -5.70 7.74
C LEU A 188 16.99 -5.69 7.80
N ALA A 189 17.63 -4.71 7.18
CA ALA A 189 19.07 -4.55 7.23
C ALA A 189 19.56 -4.27 8.67
N THR A 190 18.85 -3.44 9.41
CA THR A 190 19.14 -3.13 10.82
C THR A 190 19.06 -4.38 11.70
N LEU A 191 18.02 -5.21 11.50
CA LEU A 191 17.85 -6.46 12.24
C LEU A 191 18.99 -7.45 11.99
N ASN A 192 19.39 -7.62 10.72
CA ASN A 192 20.51 -8.49 10.37
C ASN A 192 21.84 -8.02 11.00
N MET A 193 22.06 -6.71 11.11
CA MET A 193 23.27 -6.17 11.76
C MET A 193 23.24 -6.31 13.28
N LEU A 194 22.06 -6.39 13.89
CA LEU A 194 21.90 -6.53 15.35
C LEU A 194 21.95 -7.97 15.84
N GLN A 195 21.62 -8.95 14.98
CA GLN A 195 21.64 -10.37 15.32
C GLN A 195 22.92 -10.86 16.03
N PRO A 196 24.15 -10.49 15.62
CA PRO A 196 25.36 -10.91 16.34
C PRO A 196 25.59 -10.17 17.67
N ILE A 197 24.97 -9.00 17.87
CA ILE A 197 25.18 -8.13 19.04
C ILE A 197 24.20 -8.50 20.16
N GLU A 198 22.96 -8.82 19.80
CA GLU A 198 21.87 -9.07 20.74
C GLU A 198 21.12 -10.38 20.38
N PRO A 199 21.78 -11.56 20.47
CA PRO A 199 21.18 -12.81 20.04
C PRO A 199 20.00 -13.22 20.92
N ARG A 200 18.83 -13.36 20.30
CA ARG A 200 17.54 -13.76 20.91
C ARG A 200 17.28 -15.26 20.78
N ALA A 201 18.15 -16.08 21.34
CA ALA A 201 17.99 -17.53 21.31
C ALA A 201 16.99 -18.07 22.36
N LEU A 202 16.56 -17.25 23.33
CA LEU A 202 15.77 -17.68 24.50
C LEU A 202 14.48 -16.86 24.72
N THR A 203 13.99 -16.17 23.68
CA THR A 203 12.74 -15.38 23.73
C THR A 203 11.66 -15.98 22.82
N GLU A 204 10.39 -15.65 23.08
CA GLU A 204 9.24 -16.12 22.29
C GLU A 204 9.30 -15.69 20.80
N TYR A 205 10.03 -14.61 20.50
CA TYR A 205 10.29 -14.16 19.14
C TYR A 205 11.79 -14.21 18.85
N LEU A 206 12.22 -15.27 18.17
CA LEU A 206 13.62 -15.48 17.83
C LEU A 206 14.06 -14.48 16.74
N ASP A 207 15.36 -14.14 16.72
CA ASP A 207 15.91 -13.26 15.68
C ASP A 207 15.67 -13.80 14.27
N SER A 208 15.84 -15.12 14.10
CA SER A 208 15.60 -15.79 12.82
C SER A 208 14.17 -15.58 12.33
N ASP A 209 13.21 -15.67 13.26
CA ASP A 209 11.79 -15.57 12.95
C ASP A 209 11.43 -14.13 12.62
N GLN A 210 12.00 -13.16 13.35
CA GLN A 210 11.78 -11.74 13.03
C GLN A 210 12.38 -11.36 11.69
N VAL A 211 13.62 -11.74 11.41
CA VAL A 211 14.25 -11.47 10.12
C VAL A 211 13.44 -12.10 8.98
N LEU A 212 12.93 -13.32 9.18
CA LEU A 212 12.09 -13.98 8.19
C LEU A 212 10.75 -13.26 7.97
N ASP A 213 10.04 -12.91 9.05
CA ASP A 213 8.76 -12.20 8.97
C ASP A 213 8.90 -10.86 8.22
N VAL A 214 9.91 -10.06 8.59
CA VAL A 214 10.19 -8.77 7.94
C VAL A 214 10.64 -8.98 6.49
N ALA A 215 11.45 -10.01 6.20
CA ALA A 215 11.86 -10.31 4.83
C ALA A 215 10.66 -10.69 3.93
N VAL A 216 9.68 -11.42 4.47
CA VAL A 216 8.43 -11.73 3.76
C VAL A 216 7.63 -10.45 3.51
N ILE A 217 7.54 -9.54 4.49
CA ILE A 217 6.88 -8.23 4.31
C ILE A 217 7.57 -7.42 3.20
N VAL A 218 8.90 -7.35 3.19
CA VAL A 218 9.69 -6.69 2.12
C VAL A 218 9.40 -7.30 0.76
N ALA A 219 9.37 -8.64 0.65
CA ALA A 219 9.08 -9.32 -0.60
C ALA A 219 7.66 -9.03 -1.12
N LEU A 220 6.66 -8.98 -0.21
CA LEU A 220 5.30 -8.61 -0.55
C LEU A 220 5.21 -7.16 -1.04
N TYR A 221 5.85 -6.21 -0.35
CA TYR A 221 5.93 -4.82 -0.81
C TYR A 221 6.58 -4.69 -2.18
N ALA A 222 7.63 -5.47 -2.47
CA ALA A 222 8.27 -5.47 -3.79
C ALA A 222 7.30 -5.92 -4.90
N ILE A 223 6.51 -6.98 -4.65
CA ILE A 223 5.48 -7.45 -5.59
C ILE A 223 4.41 -6.37 -5.78
N GLU A 224 3.96 -5.74 -4.70
CA GLU A 224 2.95 -4.68 -4.74
C GLU A 224 3.44 -3.46 -5.55
N VAL A 225 4.70 -3.03 -5.36
CA VAL A 225 5.33 -1.96 -6.16
C VAL A 225 5.30 -2.30 -7.64
N LEU A 226 5.64 -3.54 -8.03
CA LEU A 226 5.63 -3.95 -9.43
C LEU A 226 4.23 -3.90 -10.05
N VAL A 227 3.23 -4.43 -9.33
CA VAL A 227 1.82 -4.43 -9.78
C VAL A 227 1.29 -3.01 -9.88
N GLU A 228 1.59 -2.16 -8.89
CA GLU A 228 1.14 -0.78 -8.80
C GLU A 228 1.81 0.13 -9.83
N ALA A 229 3.11 -0.07 -10.10
CA ALA A 229 3.82 0.64 -11.14
C ALA A 229 3.21 0.31 -12.51
N HIS A 230 2.96 -0.98 -12.77
CA HIS A 230 2.30 -1.41 -14.00
C HIS A 230 0.90 -0.80 -14.14
N ARG A 231 0.08 -0.83 -13.07
CA ARG A 231 -1.26 -0.22 -13.07
C ARG A 231 -1.20 1.29 -13.31
N PHE A 232 -0.29 1.98 -12.65
CA PHE A 232 -0.10 3.42 -12.81
C PHE A 232 0.25 3.78 -14.26
N LEU A 233 1.15 3.03 -14.91
CA LEU A 233 1.49 3.21 -16.32
C LEU A 233 0.27 3.03 -17.24
N LEU A 234 -0.57 2.04 -16.99
CA LEU A 234 -1.81 1.85 -17.75
C LEU A 234 -2.77 3.02 -17.57
N VAL A 235 -2.97 3.49 -16.33
CA VAL A 235 -3.84 4.65 -16.05
C VAL A 235 -3.31 5.92 -16.70
N LEU A 236 -1.99 6.14 -16.70
CA LEU A 236 -1.36 7.27 -17.39
C LEU A 236 -1.54 7.19 -18.91
N ARG A 237 -1.41 5.99 -19.50
CA ARG A 237 -1.62 5.77 -20.93
C ARG A 237 -3.05 6.10 -21.32
N ASP A 238 -4.01 5.66 -20.52
CA ASP A 238 -5.44 5.92 -20.75
C ASP A 238 -5.78 7.41 -20.63
N ALA A 239 -5.16 8.13 -19.68
CA ALA A 239 -5.36 9.56 -19.51
C ALA A 239 -4.79 10.40 -20.67
N ARG A 240 -3.77 9.87 -21.37
CA ARG A 240 -3.14 10.54 -22.53
C ARG A 240 -3.85 10.29 -23.85
N SER A 241 -4.73 9.29 -23.95
CA SER A 241 -5.45 8.99 -25.18
C SER A 241 -6.66 9.95 -25.32
N PRO A 242 -6.62 10.96 -26.20
CA PRO A 242 -7.65 12.02 -26.26
C PRO A 242 -8.92 11.60 -27.02
N SER A 243 -9.00 10.36 -27.50
CA SER A 243 -9.82 10.00 -28.66
C SER A 243 -11.32 9.77 -28.41
N ASP A 244 -11.82 9.91 -27.18
CA ASP A 244 -13.22 9.56 -26.84
C ASP A 244 -14.08 10.74 -26.38
N ALA A 245 -13.53 11.95 -26.31
CA ALA A 245 -14.24 13.12 -25.78
C ALA A 245 -15.06 13.91 -26.83
N TYR A 246 -15.12 13.43 -28.09
CA TYR A 246 -15.92 14.07 -29.15
C TYR A 246 -16.60 13.00 -30.00
N ARG A 247 -17.65 12.37 -29.43
CA ARG A 247 -18.66 11.69 -30.24
C ARG A 247 -20.01 12.04 -29.63
N ASP A 248 -20.54 13.18 -30.05
CA ASP A 248 -21.93 13.51 -29.79
C ASP A 248 -22.81 12.40 -30.37
N PRO A 249 -23.72 11.81 -29.59
CA PRO A 249 -24.68 10.84 -30.11
C PRO A 249 -25.83 11.49 -30.91
N GLU A 250 -25.77 12.79 -31.24
CA GLU A 250 -26.88 13.51 -31.88
C GLU A 250 -26.88 13.49 -33.42
N GLU A 251 -25.83 13.00 -34.09
CA GLU A 251 -25.79 12.91 -35.56
C GLU A 251 -26.27 11.53 -36.08
N VAL A 252 -27.44 11.09 -35.63
CA VAL A 252 -28.24 10.03 -36.30
C VAL A 252 -29.64 10.58 -36.59
N SER A 253 -29.68 11.70 -37.32
CA SER A 253 -30.82 12.18 -38.09
C SER A 253 -30.38 12.10 -39.57
N HIS A 254 -30.95 11.32 -40.48
CA HIS A 254 -32.35 11.03 -40.74
C HIS A 254 -32.48 9.69 -41.50
N PRO A 255 -33.57 8.92 -41.33
CA PRO A 255 -33.97 7.96 -42.35
C PRO A 255 -34.36 8.74 -43.61
N ILE A 256 -33.65 8.49 -44.71
CA ILE A 256 -34.07 8.91 -46.06
C ILE A 256 -35.36 8.15 -46.36
N ILE A 257 -36.50 8.86 -46.24
CA ILE A 257 -37.77 8.39 -46.76
C ILE A 257 -37.69 8.57 -48.28
N ASP A 258 -37.61 7.45 -48.99
CA ASP A 258 -37.60 7.38 -50.45
C ASP A 258 -39.05 7.56 -50.97
N PRO A 259 -39.39 8.64 -51.69
CA PRO A 259 -40.74 8.82 -52.21
C PRO A 259 -40.78 8.35 -53.66
N LYS A 260 -41.01 7.04 -53.86
CA LYS A 260 -41.54 6.52 -55.14
C LYS A 260 -42.51 5.37 -54.87
N ALA A 261 -43.79 5.72 -54.83
CA ALA A 261 -44.92 4.86 -55.18
C ALA A 261 -45.87 5.69 -56.04
#